data_AF-A0AAV2SY77-F1
#
_entry.id   AF-A0AAV2SY77-F1
#
_cell.length_a   1.000
_cell.length_b   1.000
_cell.length_c   1.000
_cell.angle_alpha   90.00
_cell.angle_beta   90.00
_cell.angle_gamma   90.00
#
_symmetry.space_group_name_H-M   'P 1'
#
loop_
_entity.id
_entity.type
_entity.pdbx_description
1 polymer ?
#
loop_
_entity_poly.entity_id
_entity_poly.type
_entity_poly.pdbx_seq_one_letter_code
_entity_poly.pdbx_strand_id
1 'polypeptide(L)'
;PLSELNMTRLITFIVLLLPMVLGAPSKYKDCGSTKGRLIGIDVEPCETSPCTFYKGESARMKLKFHVDEEVADGKVKVYGVFGGIPIPFPLDDDKVCHMVEPSCPLTPSEPEYTYLLKLPIKKIYPSVRVNAKWTLEDKAGNVVLCALIPLQIASR
;
A
#
# COMPACT_ATOMS: atom_id res chain seq x y z
N PRO A 1 -11.49 10.55 -60.21
CA PRO A 1 -11.72 9.78 -58.96
C PRO A 1 -10.39 9.40 -58.28
N LEU A 2 -9.56 10.40 -57.97
CA LEU A 2 -8.22 10.24 -57.38
C LEU A 2 -8.15 10.82 -55.95
N SER A 3 -9.30 11.11 -55.34
CA SER A 3 -9.44 11.72 -54.01
C SER A 3 -9.90 10.74 -52.91
N GLU A 4 -10.48 9.60 -53.28
CA GLU A 4 -11.04 8.62 -52.33
C GLU A 4 -9.99 7.61 -51.82
N LEU A 5 -8.85 7.48 -52.49
CA LEU A 5 -7.86 6.41 -52.21
C LEU A 5 -6.93 6.72 -51.03
N ASN A 6 -7.01 7.91 -50.42
CA ASN A 6 -6.03 8.42 -49.46
C ASN A 6 -6.58 8.60 -48.03
N MET A 7 -7.90 8.58 -47.84
CA MET A 7 -8.50 8.80 -46.51
C MET A 7 -8.66 7.50 -45.73
N THR A 8 -9.02 6.41 -46.40
CA THR A 8 -9.20 5.09 -45.76
C THR A 8 -7.86 4.48 -45.31
N ARG A 9 -6.76 4.72 -46.04
CA ARG A 9 -5.42 4.24 -45.66
C ARG A 9 -4.85 4.96 -44.44
N LEU A 10 -5.20 6.23 -44.22
CA LEU A 10 -4.79 6.96 -43.02
C LEU A 10 -5.48 6.42 -41.78
N ILE A 11 -6.80 6.15 -41.86
CA ILE A 11 -7.60 5.70 -40.71
C ILE A 11 -7.16 4.30 -40.24
N THR A 12 -6.81 3.40 -41.16
CA THR A 12 -6.34 2.05 -40.78
C THR A 12 -4.94 2.06 -40.14
N PHE A 13 -4.12 3.08 -40.37
CA PHE A 13 -2.79 3.20 -39.77
C PHE A 13 -2.81 3.76 -38.34
N ILE A 14 -3.88 4.47 -37.93
CA ILE A 14 -3.93 5.17 -36.64
C ILE A 14 -4.43 4.25 -35.50
N VAL A 15 -5.08 3.12 -35.82
CA VAL A 15 -5.72 2.24 -34.82
C VAL A 15 -4.73 1.25 -34.14
N LEU A 16 -3.45 1.23 -34.52
CA LEU A 16 -2.50 0.16 -34.12
C LEU A 16 -1.32 0.62 -33.24
N LEU A 17 -1.44 1.75 -32.55
CA LEU A 17 -0.44 2.24 -31.60
C LEU A 17 -1.08 2.60 -30.25
N LEU A 18 -1.91 1.73 -29.68
CA LEU A 18 -2.06 1.73 -28.21
C LEU A 18 -0.88 0.95 -27.64
N PRO A 19 0.16 1.60 -27.07
CA PRO A 19 1.16 0.87 -26.32
C PRO A 19 0.42 0.16 -25.18
N MET A 20 0.48 -1.17 -25.18
CA MET A 20 0.07 -1.96 -24.03
C MET A 20 1.08 -1.61 -22.92
N VAL A 21 0.72 -0.64 -22.08
CA VAL A 21 1.52 -0.26 -20.92
C VAL A 21 1.47 -1.44 -19.96
N LEU A 22 2.46 -2.33 -20.06
CA LEU A 22 2.75 -3.32 -19.03
C LEU A 22 3.18 -2.54 -17.79
N GLY A 23 2.21 -2.21 -16.93
CA GLY A 23 2.48 -1.63 -15.62
C GLY A 23 3.35 -2.60 -14.81
N ALA A 24 4.35 -2.06 -14.11
CA ALA A 24 5.13 -2.85 -13.17
C ALA A 24 4.20 -3.52 -12.15
N PRO A 25 4.47 -4.77 -11.72
CA PRO A 25 3.66 -5.43 -10.71
C PRO A 25 3.61 -4.57 -9.44
N SER A 26 2.41 -4.38 -8.89
CA SER A 26 2.21 -3.54 -7.70
C SER A 26 2.95 -4.14 -6.50
N LYS A 27 3.60 -3.28 -5.70
CA LYS A 27 4.33 -3.70 -4.48
C LYS A 27 3.40 -4.17 -3.36
N TYR A 28 2.08 -4.04 -3.53
CA TYR A 28 1.05 -4.38 -2.56
C TYR A 28 -0.24 -4.75 -3.29
N LYS A 29 -1.18 -5.34 -2.54
CA LYS A 29 -2.55 -5.63 -2.97
C LYS A 29 -3.53 -4.97 -2.02
N ASP A 30 -4.55 -4.27 -2.53
CA ASP A 30 -5.67 -3.84 -1.68
C ASP A 30 -6.45 -5.05 -1.19
N CYS A 31 -6.72 -5.11 0.13
CA CYS A 31 -7.40 -6.21 0.79
C CYS A 31 -8.77 -5.86 1.37
N GLY A 32 -9.36 -4.73 1.00
CA GLY A 32 -10.71 -4.32 1.41
C GLY A 32 -10.81 -2.90 1.96
N SER A 33 -10.15 -1.92 1.35
CA SER A 33 -10.38 -0.50 1.67
C SER A 33 -11.84 -0.11 1.33
N THR A 34 -12.53 0.59 2.23
CA THR A 34 -13.95 0.99 2.01
C THR A 34 -14.20 2.49 2.06
N LYS A 35 -13.28 3.28 2.63
CA LYS A 35 -13.44 4.73 2.82
C LYS A 35 -12.22 5.52 2.34
N GLY A 36 -11.40 4.90 1.52
CA GLY A 36 -10.19 5.51 1.01
C GLY A 36 -9.48 4.62 0.02
N ARG A 37 -8.44 5.18 -0.60
CA ARG A 37 -7.63 4.53 -1.62
C ARG A 37 -6.15 4.69 -1.33
N LEU A 38 -5.41 3.60 -1.47
CA LEU A 38 -3.95 3.62 -1.43
C LEU A 38 -3.43 4.24 -2.73
N ILE A 39 -2.51 5.19 -2.60
CA ILE A 39 -1.78 5.80 -3.71
C ILE A 39 -0.44 5.07 -3.89
N GLY A 40 0.26 4.82 -2.80
CA GLY A 40 1.58 4.19 -2.86
C GLY A 40 2.05 3.67 -1.50
N ILE A 41 3.00 2.73 -1.56
CA ILE A 41 3.66 2.18 -0.37
C ILE A 41 5.16 2.14 -0.64
N ASP A 42 5.90 2.84 0.21
CA ASP A 42 7.35 2.82 0.24
C ASP A 42 7.83 2.05 1.47
N VAL A 43 8.77 1.14 1.26
CA VAL A 43 9.32 0.26 2.28
C VAL A 43 10.84 0.38 2.25
N GLU A 44 11.45 0.60 3.41
CA GLU A 44 12.89 0.75 3.55
C GLU A 44 13.42 -0.09 4.73
N PRO A 45 14.48 -0.90 4.55
CA PRO A 45 15.20 -1.15 3.30
C PRO A 45 14.41 -2.06 2.33
N CYS A 46 14.64 -1.89 1.03
CA CYS A 46 14.06 -2.75 -0.01
C CYS A 46 15.01 -2.91 -1.21
N GLU A 47 16.08 -3.68 -1.02
CA GLU A 47 17.08 -3.98 -2.05
C GLU A 47 16.56 -5.00 -3.08
N THR A 48 15.68 -5.90 -2.64
CA THR A 48 15.06 -6.96 -3.45
C THR A 48 13.55 -6.98 -3.24
N SER A 49 12.81 -7.59 -4.18
CA SER A 49 11.37 -7.82 -4.05
C SER A 49 11.10 -9.31 -3.85
N PRO A 50 10.36 -9.73 -2.80
CA PRO A 50 9.79 -8.88 -1.74
C PRO A 50 10.86 -8.23 -0.86
N CYS A 51 10.54 -7.06 -0.29
CA CYS A 51 11.47 -6.31 0.57
C CYS A 51 11.90 -7.16 1.77
N THR A 52 13.20 -7.13 2.08
CA THR A 52 13.77 -7.90 3.20
C THR A 52 13.97 -7.01 4.42
N PHE A 53 13.37 -7.43 5.53
CA PHE A 53 13.53 -6.86 6.87
C PHE A 53 14.52 -7.71 7.66
N TYR A 54 15.68 -7.13 7.96
CA TYR A 54 16.73 -7.82 8.69
C TYR A 54 16.51 -7.77 10.20
N LYS A 55 16.68 -8.92 10.84
CA LYS A 55 16.55 -9.08 12.29
C LYS A 55 17.59 -8.25 13.03
N GLY A 56 17.15 -7.57 14.08
CA GLY A 56 17.95 -6.65 14.88
C GLY A 56 18.07 -5.23 14.30
N GLU A 57 17.51 -4.99 13.11
CA GLU A 57 17.50 -3.68 12.46
C GLU A 57 16.11 -3.01 12.57
N SER A 58 16.01 -1.77 12.10
CA SER A 58 14.73 -1.05 11.99
C SER A 58 14.31 -0.94 10.53
N ALA A 59 13.07 -1.32 10.25
CA ALA A 59 12.42 -1.04 8.99
C ALA A 59 11.57 0.23 9.09
N ARG A 60 11.33 0.88 7.95
CA ARG A 60 10.41 2.01 7.81
C ARG A 60 9.43 1.71 6.71
N MET A 61 8.19 2.13 6.92
CA MET A 61 7.14 2.01 5.93
C MET A 61 6.36 3.31 5.86
N LYS A 62 6.12 3.77 4.63
CA LYS A 62 5.36 4.97 4.32
C LYS A 62 4.19 4.59 3.42
N LEU A 63 2.97 4.89 3.85
CA LEU A 63 1.77 4.71 3.04
C LEU A 63 1.27 6.09 2.62
N LYS A 64 1.08 6.28 1.32
CA LYS A 64 0.39 7.45 0.76
C LYS A 64 -1.02 7.04 0.39
N PHE A 65 -2.01 7.82 0.79
CA PHE A 65 -3.40 7.47 0.58
C PHE A 65 -4.29 8.72 0.53
N HIS A 66 -5.53 8.51 0.13
CA HIS A 66 -6.59 9.51 0.22
C HIS A 66 -7.81 8.87 0.88
N VAL A 67 -8.64 9.68 1.55
CA VAL A 67 -9.90 9.24 2.16
C VAL A 67 -11.08 9.81 1.38
N ASP A 68 -12.10 9.00 1.16
CA ASP A 68 -13.29 9.38 0.41
C ASP A 68 -14.41 9.93 1.34
N GLU A 69 -14.25 9.75 2.66
CA GLU A 69 -15.12 10.25 3.71
C GLU A 69 -14.31 10.82 4.89
N GLU A 70 -14.95 11.61 5.75
CA GLU A 70 -14.30 12.12 6.96
C GLU A 70 -13.97 10.99 7.94
N VAL A 71 -12.73 10.96 8.45
CA VAL A 71 -12.26 10.03 9.48
C VAL A 71 -11.71 10.83 10.65
N ALA A 72 -12.47 10.92 11.73
CA ALA A 72 -12.12 11.72 12.90
C ALA A 72 -10.89 11.17 13.67
N ASP A 73 -10.79 9.86 13.81
CA ASP A 73 -9.63 9.09 14.31
C ASP A 73 -9.92 7.60 14.08
N GLY A 74 -9.00 6.74 14.51
CA GLY A 74 -9.11 5.32 14.31
C GLY A 74 -7.98 4.53 14.94
N LYS A 75 -7.88 3.27 14.52
CA LYS A 75 -6.80 2.37 14.91
C LYS A 75 -6.10 1.78 13.68
N VAL A 76 -4.80 1.61 13.81
CA VAL A 76 -3.97 0.82 12.90
C VAL A 76 -3.88 -0.59 13.46
N LYS A 77 -4.19 -1.59 12.63
CA LYS A 77 -3.92 -2.99 12.97
C LYS A 77 -2.99 -3.60 11.94
N VAL A 78 -2.08 -4.43 12.42
CA VAL A 78 -1.04 -5.07 11.62
C VAL A 78 -1.08 -6.55 11.89
N TYR A 79 -1.03 -7.35 10.82
CA TYR A 79 -1.00 -8.80 10.92
C TYR A 79 0.08 -9.37 10.01
N GLY A 80 0.82 -10.37 10.48
CA GLY A 80 1.59 -11.26 9.62
C GLY A 80 0.71 -12.43 9.19
N VAL A 81 0.48 -12.59 7.88
CA VAL A 81 -0.33 -13.69 7.34
C VAL A 81 0.58 -14.85 6.94
N PHE A 82 0.47 -15.97 7.67
CA PHE A 82 1.26 -17.19 7.47
C PHE A 82 0.33 -18.33 7.02
N GLY A 83 0.53 -18.86 5.81
CA GLY A 83 -0.32 -19.94 5.29
C GLY A 83 -1.81 -19.58 5.27
N GLY A 84 -2.15 -18.30 5.10
CA GLY A 84 -3.52 -17.78 5.15
C GLY A 84 -4.03 -17.39 6.55
N ILE A 85 -3.29 -17.70 7.61
CA ILE A 85 -3.68 -17.39 9.00
C ILE A 85 -3.11 -16.01 9.40
N PRO A 86 -3.94 -15.01 9.75
CA PRO A 86 -3.48 -13.71 10.22
C PRO A 86 -3.06 -13.77 11.70
N ILE A 87 -1.80 -13.45 12.00
CA ILE A 87 -1.27 -13.35 13.36
C ILE A 87 -1.05 -11.86 13.69
N PRO A 88 -1.64 -11.32 14.77
CA PRO A 88 -1.53 -9.90 15.10
C PRO A 88 -0.09 -9.52 15.47
N PHE A 89 0.34 -8.37 14.98
CA PHE A 89 1.58 -7.70 15.36
C PHE A 89 1.24 -6.48 16.23
N PRO A 90 1.60 -6.48 17.52
CA PRO A 90 1.29 -5.36 18.40
C PRO A 90 2.11 -4.12 18.02
N LEU A 91 1.46 -2.97 17.96
CA LEU A 91 2.09 -1.66 17.84
C LEU A 91 2.15 -1.00 19.23
N ASP A 92 3.20 -0.23 19.49
CA ASP A 92 3.33 0.53 20.75
C ASP A 92 2.31 1.68 20.81
N ASP A 93 2.03 2.29 19.65
CA ASP A 93 0.94 3.24 19.42
C ASP A 93 0.17 2.79 18.17
N ASP A 94 -1.13 2.63 18.31
CA ASP A 94 -2.02 2.19 17.24
C ASP A 94 -2.97 3.30 16.77
N LYS A 95 -2.88 4.53 17.28
CA LYS A 95 -3.79 5.60 16.88
C LYS A 95 -3.42 6.16 15.51
N VAL A 96 -4.43 6.29 14.66
CA VAL A 96 -4.23 6.77 13.29
C VAL A 96 -3.70 8.20 13.27
N CYS A 97 -4.33 9.09 14.03
CA CYS A 97 -4.00 10.52 14.01
C CYS A 97 -2.60 10.84 14.53
N HIS A 98 -1.97 9.92 15.27
CA HIS A 98 -0.61 10.09 15.76
C HIS A 98 0.45 9.74 14.70
N MET A 99 0.07 9.02 13.64
CA MET A 99 1.00 8.48 12.65
C MET A 99 0.76 8.99 11.22
N VAL A 100 -0.27 9.81 11.04
CA VAL A 100 -0.67 10.37 9.75
C VAL A 100 -0.40 11.87 9.71
N GLU A 101 0.16 12.32 8.60
CA GLU A 101 0.38 13.72 8.28
C GLU A 101 -0.28 14.07 6.92
N PRO A 102 -1.05 15.18 6.81
CA PRO A 102 -1.51 16.02 7.91
C PRO A 102 -2.38 15.23 8.91
N SER A 103 -2.37 15.64 10.17
CA SER A 103 -3.12 14.94 11.23
C SER A 103 -4.62 15.16 11.10
N CYS A 104 -5.39 14.43 11.89
CA CYS A 104 -6.84 14.36 11.84
C CYS A 104 -7.56 15.68 12.19
N PRO A 105 -8.84 15.81 11.82
CA PRO A 105 -9.65 14.84 11.07
C PRO A 105 -9.14 14.66 9.63
N LEU A 106 -9.15 13.41 9.14
CA LEU A 106 -8.86 13.15 7.74
C LEU A 106 -10.11 13.50 6.93
N THR A 107 -9.99 14.28 5.87
CA THR A 107 -11.11 14.77 5.07
C THR A 107 -10.84 14.58 3.57
N PRO A 108 -11.89 14.45 2.74
CA PRO A 108 -11.73 14.34 1.29
C PRO A 108 -11.15 15.59 0.61
N SER A 109 -11.07 16.72 1.31
CA SER A 109 -10.47 17.95 0.78
C SER A 109 -8.94 17.87 0.67
N GLU A 110 -8.30 17.00 1.45
CA GLU A 110 -6.86 16.80 1.37
C GLU A 110 -6.54 15.82 0.21
N PRO A 111 -5.68 16.21 -0.75
CA PRO A 111 -5.37 15.35 -1.88
C PRO A 111 -4.62 14.07 -1.48
N GLU A 112 -3.77 14.13 -0.47
CA GLU A 112 -2.92 13.02 -0.03
C GLU A 112 -2.57 13.12 1.46
N TYR A 113 -2.69 11.99 2.15
CA TYR A 113 -2.18 11.75 3.49
C TYR A 113 -0.96 10.82 3.44
N THR A 114 -0.04 11.02 4.37
CA THR A 114 1.13 10.18 4.58
C THR A 114 1.07 9.53 5.96
N TYR A 115 0.95 8.21 6.00
CA TYR A 115 1.20 7.42 7.21
C TYR A 115 2.66 7.00 7.26
N LEU A 116 3.34 7.22 8.38
CA LEU A 116 4.74 6.83 8.58
C LEU A 116 4.88 5.93 9.81
N LEU A 117 5.56 4.79 9.62
CA LEU A 117 5.89 3.89 10.71
C LEU A 117 7.34 3.45 10.67
N LYS A 118 7.98 3.42 11.82
CA LYS A 118 9.28 2.79 12.04
C LYS A 118 9.12 1.58 12.95
N LEU A 119 9.55 0.41 12.47
CA LEU A 119 9.39 -0.86 13.18
C LEU A 119 10.74 -1.51 13.51
N PRO A 120 11.04 -1.75 14.80
CA PRO A 120 12.16 -2.60 15.18
C PRO A 120 11.85 -4.07 14.87
N ILE A 121 12.70 -4.70 14.08
CA ILE A 121 12.57 -6.12 13.70
C ILE A 121 13.32 -6.95 14.75
N LYS A 122 12.60 -7.56 15.68
CA LYS A 122 13.22 -8.25 16.82
C LYS A 122 14.00 -9.49 16.35
N LYS A 123 15.14 -9.76 17.00
CA LYS A 123 15.99 -10.94 16.72
C LYS A 123 15.28 -12.28 16.88
N ILE A 124 14.25 -12.33 17.74
CA ILE A 124 13.45 -13.53 18.00
C ILE A 124 12.48 -13.88 16.86
N TYR A 125 12.21 -12.96 15.93
CA TYR A 125 11.30 -13.24 14.83
C TYR A 125 11.85 -14.33 13.91
N PRO A 126 11.00 -15.24 13.39
CA PRO A 126 11.44 -16.30 12.49
C PRO A 126 11.93 -15.71 11.15
N SER A 127 12.83 -16.43 10.47
CA SER A 127 13.19 -16.09 9.09
C SER A 127 12.16 -16.70 8.15
N VAL A 128 11.38 -15.88 7.46
CA VAL A 128 10.18 -16.34 6.76
C VAL A 128 9.70 -15.29 5.75
N ARG A 129 9.02 -15.74 4.69
CA ARG A 129 8.23 -14.86 3.82
C ARG A 129 6.83 -14.71 4.39
N VAL A 130 6.36 -13.47 4.51
CA VAL A 130 5.09 -13.14 5.15
C VAL A 130 4.37 -12.09 4.33
N ASN A 131 3.05 -12.20 4.26
CA ASN A 131 2.25 -11.08 3.78
C ASN A 131 1.83 -10.24 4.99
N ALA A 132 2.35 -9.02 5.10
CA ALA A 132 1.91 -8.08 6.12
C ALA A 132 0.58 -7.46 5.68
N LYS A 133 -0.48 -7.68 6.47
CA LYS A 133 -1.76 -7.02 6.31
C LYS A 133 -1.79 -5.77 7.20
N TRP A 134 -1.85 -4.60 6.58
CA TRP A 134 -2.02 -3.31 7.22
C TRP A 134 -3.46 -2.83 7.07
N THR A 135 -4.12 -2.51 8.17
CA THR A 135 -5.47 -1.94 8.15
C THR A 135 -5.53 -0.66 8.95
N LEU A 136 -6.11 0.37 8.35
CA LEU A 136 -6.57 1.57 9.04
C LEU A 136 -8.08 1.39 9.26
N GLU A 137 -8.52 1.38 10.51
CA GLU A 137 -9.93 1.29 10.87
C GLU A 137 -10.38 2.61 11.52
N ASP A 138 -11.59 3.07 11.24
CA ASP A 138 -12.18 4.22 11.94
C ASP A 138 -12.63 3.85 13.38
N LYS A 139 -13.12 4.83 14.16
CA LYS A 139 -13.63 4.58 15.52
C LYS A 139 -14.78 3.57 15.61
N ALA A 140 -15.52 3.36 14.52
CA ALA A 140 -16.61 2.39 14.44
C ALA A 140 -16.11 0.99 14.01
N GLY A 141 -14.82 0.83 13.72
CA GLY A 141 -14.21 -0.42 13.28
C GLY A 141 -14.36 -0.69 11.79
N ASN A 142 -14.80 0.29 10.99
CA ASN A 142 -14.87 0.13 9.53
C ASN A 142 -13.48 0.28 8.93
N VAL A 143 -13.16 -0.56 7.94
CA VAL A 143 -11.86 -0.54 7.28
C VAL A 143 -11.78 0.64 6.31
N VAL A 144 -11.05 1.69 6.70
CA VAL A 144 -10.77 2.83 5.83
C VAL A 144 -9.82 2.41 4.72
N LEU A 145 -8.70 1.77 5.09
CA LEU A 145 -7.68 1.27 4.16
C LEU A 145 -7.23 -0.14 4.52
N CYS A 146 -6.90 -0.93 3.50
CA CYS A 146 -6.32 -2.25 3.66
C CYS A 146 -5.21 -2.50 2.64
N ALA A 147 -3.98 -2.73 3.11
CA ALA A 147 -2.85 -3.13 2.27
C ALA A 147 -2.37 -4.54 2.65
N LEU A 148 -2.15 -5.40 1.67
CA LEU A 148 -1.43 -6.66 1.82
C LEU A 148 -0.08 -6.54 1.11
N ILE A 149 1.00 -6.59 1.87
CA ILE A 149 2.36 -6.27 1.43
C ILE A 149 3.23 -7.53 1.58
N PRO A 150 3.75 -8.10 0.49
CA PRO A 150 4.67 -9.23 0.57
C PRO A 150 6.04 -8.77 1.09
N LEU A 151 6.50 -9.39 2.18
CA LEU A 151 7.75 -9.08 2.85
C LEU A 151 8.53 -10.37 3.15
N GLN A 152 9.83 -10.22 3.38
CA GLN A 152 10.70 -11.28 3.89
C GLN A 152 11.37 -10.82 5.18
N ILE A 153 11.34 -11.66 6.23
CA ILE A 153 12.16 -11.47 7.42
C ILE A 153 13.35 -12.40 7.31
N ALA A 154 14.56 -11.90 7.50
CA ALA A 154 15.78 -12.69 7.41
C ALA A 154 16.81 -12.26 8.45
N SER A 155 17.73 -13.16 8.77
CA SER A 155 18.98 -12.78 9.43
C SER A 155 19.94 -12.19 8.41
N ARG A 156 20.91 -11.39 8.87
CA ARG A 156 22.04 -10.94 8.08
C ARG A 156 23.27 -11.80 8.38
#